data_AF-A0A7Y5LKN5-F1
#
_entry.id   AF-A0A7Y5LKN5-F1
#
_cell.length_a   1.000
_cell.length_b   1.000
_cell.length_c   1.000
_cell.angle_alpha   90.00
_cell.angle_beta   90.00
_cell.angle_gamma   90.00
#
_symmetry.space_group_name_H-M   'P 1'
#
loop_
_entity.id
_entity.type
_entity.pdbx_description
1 polymer ?
#
loop_
_entity_poly.entity_id
_entity_poly.type
_entity_poly.pdbx_seq_one_letter_code
_entity_poly.pdbx_strand_id
1 'polypeptide(L)'
;MAFNKRKLNSTELKLLYAVLPAEKPAYSKYRETIAGLTVIGYGRFGENNLILGNPEDEPDFTLPSSPVFSFGEMCYGDSCFEVTIHEEEEEKIEIEIRGAEAETLPESVIFDQINSIAFYSPRRVQPEYEPSRKIELIKGEFYLSFIISLRKIILTDLKTGYNALIPVSNFYNELMFVKNIRDPKTALNPRLLFEALGNYTDQDLADAFVYYNKLFRRATINPPQKKNSPPVKEGLLKKIFKGNQE
;
A
#
# COMPACT_ATOMS: atom_id res chain seq x y z
N MET A 1 -18.47 -0.79 28.79
CA MET A 1 -19.16 0.48 28.50
C MET A 1 -19.33 0.53 26.99
N ALA A 2 -20.51 0.89 26.50
CA ALA A 2 -20.73 1.07 25.06
C ALA A 2 -19.98 2.32 24.59
N PHE A 3 -19.24 2.22 23.49
CA PHE A 3 -18.59 3.37 22.86
C PHE A 3 -19.66 4.33 22.33
N ASN A 4 -19.48 5.63 22.56
CA ASN A 4 -20.42 6.63 22.03
C ASN A 4 -20.08 6.91 20.57
N LYS A 5 -20.85 6.32 19.65
CA LYS A 5 -20.68 6.51 18.21
C LYS A 5 -20.82 7.99 17.87
N ARG A 6 -19.90 8.52 17.05
CA ARG A 6 -19.85 9.95 16.70
C ARG A 6 -19.31 10.16 15.31
N LYS A 7 -19.58 11.32 14.74
CA LYS A 7 -18.85 11.75 13.54
C LYS A 7 -17.41 12.10 13.88
N LEU A 8 -16.55 12.03 12.88
CA LEU A 8 -15.23 12.65 12.97
C LEU A 8 -15.42 14.14 13.22
N ASN A 9 -14.65 14.69 14.16
CA ASN A 9 -14.66 16.12 14.41
C ASN A 9 -13.91 16.87 13.29
N SER A 10 -14.01 18.20 13.30
CA SER A 10 -13.41 19.04 12.27
C SER A 10 -11.89 18.90 12.19
N THR A 11 -11.22 18.68 13.33
CA THR A 11 -9.77 18.49 13.38
C THR A 11 -9.35 17.16 12.77
N GLU A 12 -10.00 16.06 13.15
CA GLU A 12 -9.72 14.73 12.62
C GLU A 12 -9.93 14.71 11.10
N LEU A 13 -11.04 15.25 10.60
CA LEU A 13 -11.30 15.36 9.16
C LEU A 13 -10.21 16.18 8.45
N LYS A 14 -9.78 17.28 9.05
CA LYS A 14 -8.74 18.13 8.47
C LYS A 14 -7.40 17.40 8.37
N LEU A 15 -7.00 16.68 9.42
CA LEU A 15 -5.76 15.89 9.44
C LEU A 15 -5.81 14.78 8.37
N LEU A 16 -6.91 14.02 8.31
CA LEU A 16 -7.10 12.98 7.29
C LEU A 16 -7.05 13.57 5.87
N TYR A 17 -7.71 14.69 5.62
CA TYR A 17 -7.74 15.32 4.31
C TYR A 17 -6.43 15.99 3.91
N ALA A 18 -5.62 16.40 4.87
CA ALA A 18 -4.29 16.91 4.59
C ALA A 18 -3.35 15.83 4.02
N VAL A 19 -3.54 14.55 4.37
CA VAL A 19 -2.80 13.43 3.74
C VAL A 19 -3.50 12.81 2.51
N LEU A 20 -4.67 13.31 2.12
CA LEU A 20 -5.48 12.78 1.00
C LEU A 20 -5.76 13.87 -0.05
N PRO A 21 -4.97 13.98 -1.13
CA PRO A 21 -5.15 14.98 -2.18
C PRO A 21 -6.53 14.85 -2.86
N ALA A 22 -7.27 15.96 -2.94
CA ALA A 22 -8.59 15.99 -3.60
C ALA A 22 -8.47 15.85 -5.13
N GLU A 23 -7.36 16.31 -5.70
CA GLU A 23 -7.12 16.37 -7.13
C GLU A 23 -6.82 15.00 -7.75
N LYS A 24 -6.54 13.98 -6.92
CA LYS A 24 -6.26 12.62 -7.36
C LYS A 24 -7.50 11.73 -7.16
N PRO A 25 -8.08 11.14 -8.23
CA PRO A 25 -9.38 10.48 -8.16
C PRO A 25 -9.51 9.39 -7.08
N ALA A 26 -8.47 8.57 -6.89
CA ALA A 26 -8.49 7.50 -5.90
C ALA A 26 -8.62 8.03 -4.46
N TYR A 27 -7.89 9.10 -4.13
CA TYR A 27 -7.92 9.71 -2.81
C TYR A 27 -9.18 10.57 -2.61
N SER A 28 -9.67 11.26 -3.65
CA SER A 28 -10.94 12.00 -3.60
C SER A 28 -12.10 11.08 -3.24
N LYS A 29 -12.21 9.92 -3.89
CA LYS A 29 -13.23 8.92 -3.57
C LYS A 29 -13.11 8.46 -2.11
N TYR A 30 -11.89 8.26 -1.63
CA TYR A 30 -11.65 7.86 -0.25
C TYR A 30 -12.10 8.91 0.77
N ARG A 31 -11.94 10.20 0.45
CA ARG A 31 -12.46 11.31 1.27
C ARG A 31 -13.97 11.29 1.35
N GLU A 32 -14.65 11.03 0.24
CA GLU A 32 -16.12 10.89 0.20
C GLU A 32 -16.59 9.73 1.07
N THR A 33 -15.91 8.57 1.00
CA THR A 33 -16.19 7.43 1.88
C THR A 33 -16.03 7.82 3.35
N ILE A 34 -14.88 8.37 3.74
CA ILE A 34 -14.61 8.81 5.12
C ILE A 34 -15.67 9.79 5.64
N ALA A 35 -16.12 10.73 4.80
CA ALA A 35 -17.16 11.69 5.16
C ALA A 35 -18.52 11.02 5.48
N GLY A 36 -18.82 9.92 4.82
CA GLY A 36 -20.05 9.15 5.01
C GLY A 36 -20.07 8.34 6.31
N LEU A 37 -18.90 7.89 6.78
CA LEU A 37 -18.79 6.97 7.91
C LEU A 37 -18.93 7.65 9.28
N THR A 38 -19.03 6.81 10.31
CA THR A 38 -19.14 7.20 11.72
C THR A 38 -18.05 6.48 12.51
N VAL A 39 -17.46 7.14 13.50
CA VAL A 39 -16.57 6.47 14.46
C VAL A 39 -17.42 5.50 15.28
N ILE A 40 -17.15 4.21 15.14
CA ILE A 40 -17.90 3.13 15.79
C ILE A 40 -17.13 2.51 16.97
N GLY A 41 -15.84 2.81 17.10
CA GLY A 41 -15.03 2.40 18.25
C GLY A 41 -13.55 2.70 18.06
N TYR A 42 -12.77 2.23 19.03
CA TYR A 42 -11.31 2.25 18.97
C TYR A 42 -10.78 0.94 18.40
N GLY A 43 -9.72 1.01 17.62
CA GLY A 43 -8.99 -0.15 17.15
C GLY A 43 -8.05 -0.72 18.22
N ARG A 44 -7.16 -1.62 17.79
CA ARG A 44 -6.30 -2.39 18.71
C ARG A 44 -5.16 -1.58 19.33
N PHE A 45 -4.87 -0.39 18.78
CA PHE A 45 -3.70 0.40 19.14
C PHE A 45 -4.02 1.59 20.07
N GLY A 46 -5.20 1.60 20.68
CA GLY A 46 -5.60 2.57 21.71
C GLY A 46 -6.50 3.69 21.17
N GLU A 47 -6.64 4.76 21.95
CA GLU A 47 -7.66 5.80 21.71
C GLU A 47 -7.42 6.65 20.46
N ASN A 48 -6.18 6.68 19.98
CA ASN A 48 -5.77 7.38 18.76
C ASN A 48 -6.06 6.58 17.48
N ASN A 49 -6.48 5.32 17.63
CA ASN A 49 -6.76 4.40 16.56
C ASN A 49 -8.28 4.23 16.49
N LEU A 50 -8.91 4.82 15.47
CA LEU A 50 -10.37 4.88 15.32
C LEU A 50 -10.82 3.90 14.24
N ILE A 51 -11.95 3.24 14.46
CA ILE A 51 -12.63 2.45 13.45
C ILE A 51 -13.83 3.25 12.96
N LEU A 52 -13.88 3.46 11.65
CA LEU A 52 -14.99 4.10 10.94
C LEU A 52 -15.86 3.01 10.31
N GLY A 53 -17.18 3.15 10.39
CA GLY A 53 -18.16 2.23 9.79
C GLY A 53 -19.55 2.86 9.69
N ASN A 54 -20.55 2.07 9.30
CA ASN A 54 -21.94 2.49 9.35
C ASN A 54 -22.41 2.68 10.80
N PRO A 55 -23.42 3.54 11.08
CA PRO A 55 -23.89 3.78 12.44
C PRO A 55 -24.34 2.52 13.21
N GLU A 56 -24.83 1.51 12.50
CA GLU A 56 -25.29 0.24 13.06
C GLU A 56 -24.16 -0.79 13.24
N ASP A 57 -22.98 -0.54 12.68
CA ASP A 57 -21.85 -1.47 12.75
C ASP A 57 -21.21 -1.46 14.13
N GLU A 58 -20.61 -2.59 14.50
CA GLU A 58 -19.74 -2.72 15.67
C GLU A 58 -18.31 -3.02 15.21
N PRO A 59 -17.29 -2.62 16.00
CA PRO A 59 -15.91 -3.02 15.75
C PRO A 59 -15.75 -4.55 15.68
N ASP A 60 -15.12 -5.04 14.60
CA ASP A 60 -14.75 -6.45 14.48
C ASP A 60 -13.24 -6.63 14.73
N PHE A 61 -12.92 -7.37 15.80
CA PHE A 61 -11.55 -7.70 16.17
C PHE A 61 -11.18 -9.15 15.88
N THR A 62 -11.95 -9.86 15.07
CA THR A 62 -11.62 -11.21 14.59
C THR A 62 -10.64 -11.17 13.42
N LEU A 63 -10.68 -10.10 12.61
CA LEU A 63 -9.79 -9.87 11.47
C LEU A 63 -8.61 -8.96 11.83
N PRO A 64 -7.39 -9.21 11.33
CA PRO A 64 -6.28 -8.27 11.49
C PRO A 64 -6.60 -6.93 10.83
N SER A 65 -5.90 -5.86 11.21
CA SER A 65 -6.04 -4.58 10.53
C SER A 65 -5.71 -4.72 9.04
N SER A 66 -6.53 -4.09 8.20
CA SER A 66 -6.34 -4.09 6.76
C SER A 66 -5.00 -3.43 6.37
N PRO A 67 -4.47 -3.63 5.17
CA PRO A 67 -3.25 -2.96 4.74
C PRO A 67 -3.35 -1.43 4.80
N VAL A 68 -2.24 -0.72 4.94
CA VAL A 68 -2.22 0.75 4.91
C VAL A 68 -2.52 1.24 3.49
N PHE A 69 -3.53 2.09 3.35
CA PHE A 69 -3.89 2.79 2.12
C PHE A 69 -3.04 4.06 1.93
N SER A 70 -2.92 4.89 2.96
CA SER A 70 -2.13 6.12 2.94
C SER A 70 -1.57 6.42 4.32
N PHE A 71 -0.44 7.12 4.37
CA PHE A 71 0.08 7.68 5.60
C PHE A 71 0.86 8.96 5.30
N GLY A 72 1.03 9.78 6.33
CA GLY A 72 1.85 10.97 6.23
C GLY A 72 1.98 11.71 7.55
N GLU A 73 2.77 12.76 7.49
CA GLU A 73 3.01 13.69 8.57
C GLU A 73 2.67 15.10 8.11
N MET A 74 2.10 15.90 8.99
CA MET A 74 1.97 17.34 8.79
C MET A 74 2.40 18.10 10.04
N CYS A 75 3.03 19.26 9.83
CA CYS A 75 3.48 20.11 10.91
C CYS A 75 2.87 21.51 10.82
N TYR A 76 2.58 22.10 11.98
CA TYR A 76 2.13 23.47 12.16
C TYR A 76 2.82 24.06 13.39
N GLY A 77 3.65 25.09 13.19
CA GLY A 77 4.56 25.58 14.22
C GLY A 77 5.47 24.45 14.71
N ASP A 78 5.55 24.28 16.04
CA ASP A 78 6.37 23.23 16.66
C ASP A 78 5.63 21.89 16.84
N SER A 79 4.41 21.75 16.31
CA SER A 79 3.57 20.55 16.45
C SER A 79 3.50 19.77 15.15
N CYS A 80 3.76 18.46 15.22
CA CYS A 80 3.57 17.54 14.10
C CYS A 80 2.53 16.47 14.44
N PHE A 81 1.83 16.02 13.40
CA PHE A 81 0.78 15.03 13.46
C PHE A 81 1.07 13.94 12.44
N GLU A 82 1.02 12.70 12.88
CA GLU A 82 1.12 11.52 12.02
C GLU A 82 -0.28 10.94 11.79
N VAL A 83 -0.58 10.65 10.53
CA VAL A 83 -1.85 10.05 10.12
C VAL A 83 -1.55 8.76 9.36
N THR A 84 -2.21 7.68 9.75
CA THR A 84 -2.27 6.42 9.00
C THR A 84 -3.71 6.09 8.68
N ILE A 85 -3.97 5.70 7.43
CA ILE A 85 -5.29 5.35 6.92
C ILE A 85 -5.18 3.96 6.29
N HIS A 86 -6.00 3.02 6.73
CA HIS A 86 -6.04 1.67 6.22
C HIS A 86 -6.99 1.52 5.02
N GLU A 87 -6.80 0.46 4.25
CA GLU A 87 -7.70 0.04 3.17
C GLU A 87 -9.09 -0.26 3.74
N GLU A 88 -10.12 0.03 2.95
CA GLU A 88 -11.52 -0.24 3.29
C GLU A 88 -11.75 -1.74 3.21
N GLU A 89 -12.23 -2.33 4.30
CA GLU A 89 -12.56 -3.74 4.40
C GLU A 89 -13.91 -3.88 5.10
N GLU A 90 -14.84 -4.58 4.45
CA GLU A 90 -16.22 -4.74 4.94
C GLU A 90 -16.90 -3.42 5.32
N GLU A 91 -16.74 -2.41 4.45
CA GLU A 91 -17.28 -1.04 4.60
C GLU A 91 -16.75 -0.30 5.85
N LYS A 92 -15.64 -0.78 6.42
CA LYS A 92 -14.97 -0.16 7.56
C LYS A 92 -13.59 0.34 7.17
N ILE A 93 -13.18 1.43 7.81
CA ILE A 93 -11.84 2.00 7.64
C ILE A 93 -11.23 2.19 9.02
N GLU A 94 -10.06 1.61 9.23
CA GLU A 94 -9.24 1.90 10.41
C GLU A 94 -8.34 3.11 10.12
N ILE A 95 -8.32 4.08 11.03
CA ILE A 95 -7.42 5.24 10.97
C ILE A 95 -6.65 5.36 12.27
N GLU A 96 -5.48 5.97 12.20
CA GLU A 96 -4.68 6.33 13.36
C GLU A 96 -4.19 7.77 13.21
N ILE A 97 -4.37 8.56 14.27
CA ILE A 97 -3.93 9.96 14.33
C ILE A 97 -3.09 10.13 15.61
N ARG A 98 -1.80 10.42 15.47
CA ARG A 98 -0.87 10.68 16.58
C ARG A 98 -0.29 12.08 16.47
N GLY A 99 0.14 12.68 17.58
CA GLY A 99 0.77 14.00 17.58
C GLY A 99 0.44 14.80 18.84
N ALA A 100 0.83 16.08 18.84
CA ALA A 100 0.41 17.04 19.87
C ALA A 100 -1.11 17.02 20.02
N GLU A 101 -1.64 17.19 21.23
CA GLU A 101 -3.08 17.05 21.54
C GLU A 101 -3.94 17.66 20.43
N ALA A 102 -4.58 16.81 19.62
CA ALA A 102 -5.29 17.18 18.39
C ALA A 102 -6.51 18.09 18.65
N GLU A 103 -6.72 18.53 19.88
CA GLU A 103 -7.84 19.33 20.33
C GLU A 103 -7.69 20.83 20.03
N THR A 104 -6.50 21.31 19.62
CA THR A 104 -6.22 22.76 19.54
C THR A 104 -5.85 23.30 18.15
N LEU A 105 -6.12 22.57 17.06
CA LEU A 105 -5.83 23.12 15.72
C LEU A 105 -6.80 24.26 15.36
N PRO A 106 -6.30 25.45 14.96
CA PRO A 106 -7.16 26.53 14.50
C PRO A 106 -8.05 26.12 13.32
N GLU A 107 -9.25 26.68 13.24
CA GLU A 107 -10.19 26.40 12.14
C GLU A 107 -9.58 26.76 10.77
N SER A 108 -8.71 27.77 10.71
CA SER A 108 -7.98 28.18 9.50
C SER A 108 -6.51 27.75 9.47
N VAL A 109 -6.13 26.65 10.15
CA VAL A 109 -4.74 26.18 10.13
C VAL A 109 -4.26 25.90 8.70
N ILE A 110 -3.06 26.38 8.41
CA ILE A 110 -2.29 26.06 7.21
C ILE A 110 -1.06 25.32 7.70
N PHE A 111 -0.86 24.08 7.25
CA PHE A 111 0.32 23.31 7.63
C PHE A 111 1.55 23.85 6.91
N ASP A 112 2.65 24.02 7.65
CA ASP A 112 3.94 24.48 7.13
C ASP A 112 4.57 23.42 6.23
N GLN A 113 4.34 22.14 6.59
CA GLN A 113 4.83 20.98 5.86
C GLN A 113 3.78 19.88 5.84
N ILE A 114 3.65 19.22 4.68
CA ILE A 114 2.82 18.02 4.51
C ILE A 114 3.61 16.98 3.71
N ASN A 115 3.98 15.90 4.39
CA ASN A 115 4.70 14.76 3.84
C ASN A 115 3.75 13.56 3.80
N SER A 116 3.16 13.26 2.65
CA SER A 116 2.29 12.09 2.52
C SER A 116 2.63 11.29 1.28
N ILE A 117 2.56 9.95 1.42
CA ILE A 117 2.71 9.03 0.29
C ILE A 117 1.72 9.36 -0.82
N ALA A 118 0.57 9.94 -0.50
CA ALA A 118 -0.41 10.30 -1.49
C ALA A 118 0.06 11.43 -2.42
N PHE A 119 1.00 12.29 -1.98
CA PHE A 119 1.61 13.33 -2.82
C PHE A 119 2.82 12.83 -3.60
N TYR A 120 3.35 11.65 -3.29
CA TYR A 120 4.46 11.07 -4.02
C TYR A 120 4.13 10.99 -5.52
N SER A 121 5.09 11.40 -6.34
CA SER A 121 5.08 11.24 -7.78
C SER A 121 6.50 10.97 -8.26
N PRO A 122 6.72 9.97 -9.12
CA PRO A 122 8.03 9.72 -9.75
C PRO A 122 8.60 10.90 -10.54
N ARG A 123 7.76 11.92 -10.85
CA ARG A 123 8.13 13.15 -11.57
C ARG A 123 8.37 14.36 -10.66
N ARG A 124 7.86 14.33 -9.43
CA ARG A 124 8.00 15.40 -8.44
C ARG A 124 8.04 14.77 -7.06
N VAL A 125 9.27 14.61 -6.55
CA VAL A 125 9.52 13.83 -5.34
C VAL A 125 9.68 14.77 -4.16
N GLN A 126 8.95 14.48 -3.07
CA GLN A 126 9.22 15.07 -1.76
C GLN A 126 10.52 14.44 -1.21
N PRO A 127 11.44 15.21 -0.59
CA PRO A 127 12.72 14.67 -0.12
C PRO A 127 12.60 13.41 0.74
N GLU A 128 11.59 13.34 1.60
CA GLU A 128 11.31 12.22 2.51
C GLU A 128 10.95 10.93 1.74
N TYR A 129 10.41 11.09 0.53
CA TYR A 129 9.97 10.01 -0.34
C TYR A 129 10.91 9.79 -1.54
N GLU A 130 12.15 10.27 -1.47
CA GLU A 130 13.13 10.06 -2.52
C GLU A 130 13.46 8.57 -2.73
N PRO A 131 13.16 8.00 -3.91
CA PRO A 131 13.42 6.59 -4.13
C PRO A 131 14.92 6.36 -4.30
N SER A 132 15.47 5.49 -3.46
CA SER A 132 16.84 4.98 -3.63
C SER A 132 16.97 4.10 -4.87
N ARG A 133 15.85 3.52 -5.33
CA ARG A 133 15.75 2.81 -6.60
C ARG A 133 14.35 2.91 -7.17
N LYS A 134 14.24 3.03 -8.49
CA LYS A 134 12.97 3.12 -9.21
C LYS A 134 13.02 2.22 -10.44
N ILE A 135 11.99 1.40 -10.63
CA ILE A 135 11.87 0.45 -11.74
C ILE A 135 10.59 0.75 -12.50
N GLU A 136 10.70 0.85 -13.82
CA GLU A 136 9.54 0.94 -14.72
C GLU A 136 9.04 -0.47 -15.03
N LEU A 137 7.80 -0.79 -14.64
CA LEU A 137 7.23 -2.14 -14.80
C LEU A 137 6.50 -2.30 -16.15
N ILE A 138 5.65 -1.33 -16.47
CA ILE A 138 5.03 -1.17 -17.78
C ILE A 138 5.30 0.25 -18.22
N LYS A 139 5.85 0.39 -19.42
CA LYS A 139 6.32 1.67 -19.95
C LYS A 139 5.22 2.73 -19.87
N GLY A 140 5.47 3.78 -19.08
CA GLY A 140 4.56 4.90 -18.91
C GLY A 140 3.29 4.62 -18.10
N GLU A 141 3.16 3.47 -17.45
CA GLU A 141 1.97 3.12 -16.64
C GLU A 141 2.30 2.96 -15.17
N PHE A 142 3.29 2.13 -14.83
CA PHE A 142 3.59 1.79 -13.44
C PHE A 142 5.07 1.93 -13.09
N TYR A 143 5.34 2.53 -11.94
CA TYR A 143 6.66 2.55 -11.31
C TYR A 143 6.64 1.80 -9.98
N LEU A 144 7.68 0.99 -9.77
CA LEU A 144 8.00 0.41 -8.48
C LEU A 144 9.17 1.19 -7.86
N SER A 145 8.91 1.82 -6.72
CA SER A 145 9.86 2.69 -6.03
C SER A 145 10.24 2.10 -4.67
N PHE A 146 11.54 2.09 -4.39
CA PHE A 146 12.11 1.61 -3.13
C PHE A 146 12.68 2.80 -2.36
N ILE A 147 12.14 3.06 -1.17
CA ILE A 147 12.53 4.20 -0.34
C ILE A 147 13.18 3.62 0.92
N ILE A 148 14.51 3.64 0.97
CA ILE A 148 15.29 3.01 2.05
C ILE A 148 15.04 3.70 3.40
N SER A 149 14.97 5.04 3.42
CA SER A 149 14.73 5.84 4.63
C SER A 149 13.45 5.43 5.35
N LEU A 150 12.39 5.15 4.59
CA LEU A 150 11.09 4.72 5.11
C LEU A 150 10.93 3.19 5.18
N ARG A 151 11.88 2.43 4.61
CA ARG A 151 11.77 0.99 4.37
C ARG A 151 10.44 0.62 3.69
N LYS A 152 10.06 1.37 2.66
CA LYS A 152 8.81 1.16 1.91
C LYS A 152 9.08 0.81 0.46
N ILE A 153 8.12 0.06 -0.10
CA ILE A 153 8.01 -0.21 -1.52
C ILE A 153 6.68 0.38 -1.96
N ILE A 154 6.71 1.22 -3.00
CA ILE A 154 5.54 1.93 -3.52
C ILE A 154 5.35 1.54 -4.96
N LEU A 155 4.13 1.12 -5.30
CA LEU A 155 3.68 0.99 -6.68
C LEU A 155 2.88 2.24 -7.05
N THR A 156 3.41 3.05 -7.96
CA THR A 156 2.70 4.22 -8.49
C THR A 156 2.02 3.88 -9.81
N ASP A 157 0.71 4.10 -9.87
CA ASP A 157 -0.06 4.17 -11.11
C ASP A 157 0.02 5.61 -11.66
N LEU A 158 0.68 5.79 -12.80
CA LEU A 158 0.86 7.10 -13.42
C LEU A 158 -0.41 7.68 -14.03
N LYS A 159 -1.40 6.84 -14.35
CA LYS A 159 -2.67 7.28 -14.94
C LYS A 159 -3.57 7.88 -13.87
N THR A 160 -3.66 7.23 -12.71
CA THR A 160 -4.54 7.67 -11.61
C THR A 160 -3.81 8.53 -10.56
N GLY A 161 -2.48 8.49 -10.54
CA GLY A 161 -1.65 9.11 -9.50
C GLY A 161 -1.71 8.39 -8.16
N TYR A 162 -2.33 7.21 -8.11
CA TYR A 162 -2.45 6.39 -6.91
C TYR A 162 -1.11 5.72 -6.55
N ASN A 163 -0.81 5.64 -5.25
CA ASN A 163 0.40 5.06 -4.70
C ASN A 163 0.01 3.91 -3.77
N ALA A 164 0.10 2.68 -4.26
CA ALA A 164 -0.16 1.50 -3.46
C ALA A 164 1.08 1.10 -2.66
N LEU A 165 0.92 0.84 -1.37
CA LEU A 165 1.98 0.25 -0.55
C LEU A 165 2.08 -1.25 -0.81
N ILE A 166 3.31 -1.70 -1.04
CA ILE A 166 3.62 -3.12 -1.17
C ILE A 166 4.22 -3.61 0.15
N PRO A 167 3.59 -4.58 0.84
CA PRO A 167 4.15 -5.16 2.05
C PRO A 167 5.53 -5.76 1.79
N VAL A 168 6.54 -5.26 2.51
CA VAL A 168 7.95 -5.64 2.32
C VAL A 168 8.15 -7.14 2.51
N SER A 169 7.51 -7.75 3.51
CA SER A 169 7.59 -9.19 3.77
C SER A 169 7.09 -10.00 2.57
N ASN A 170 5.92 -9.65 2.04
CA ASN A 170 5.31 -10.38 0.93
C ASN A 170 6.15 -10.23 -0.34
N PHE A 171 6.60 -9.01 -0.65
CA PHE A 171 7.49 -8.78 -1.78
C PHE A 171 8.82 -9.53 -1.63
N TYR A 172 9.43 -9.48 -0.45
CA TYR A 172 10.71 -10.11 -0.19
C TYR A 172 10.65 -11.63 -0.34
N ASN A 173 9.55 -12.27 0.11
CA ASN A 173 9.35 -13.71 -0.08
C ASN A 173 9.39 -14.09 -1.58
N GLU A 174 8.72 -13.32 -2.43
CA GLU A 174 8.75 -13.54 -3.89
C GLU A 174 10.13 -13.26 -4.49
N LEU A 175 10.85 -12.26 -3.99
CA LEU A 175 12.22 -12.01 -4.42
C LEU A 175 13.16 -13.18 -4.06
N MET A 176 13.05 -13.73 -2.85
CA MET A 176 13.83 -14.90 -2.44
C MET A 176 13.54 -16.11 -3.33
N PHE A 177 12.27 -16.29 -3.72
CA PHE A 177 11.88 -17.32 -4.69
C PHE A 177 12.52 -17.09 -6.06
N VAL A 178 12.45 -15.86 -6.61
CA VAL A 178 13.08 -15.49 -7.89
C VAL A 178 14.58 -15.72 -7.87
N LYS A 179 15.26 -15.38 -6.77
CA LYS A 179 16.70 -15.60 -6.59
C LYS A 179 17.06 -17.04 -6.23
N ASN A 180 16.08 -17.92 -6.02
CA ASN A 180 16.26 -19.28 -5.49
C ASN A 180 17.09 -19.33 -4.19
N ILE A 181 16.91 -18.33 -3.32
CA ILE A 181 17.56 -18.26 -2.00
C ILE A 181 16.67 -18.99 -1.00
N ARG A 182 17.23 -20.02 -0.34
CA ARG A 182 16.51 -20.88 0.62
C ARG A 182 17.09 -20.90 2.02
N ASP A 183 18.25 -20.28 2.20
CA ASP A 183 18.87 -20.17 3.53
C ASP A 183 17.92 -19.38 4.46
N PRO A 184 17.47 -19.97 5.60
CA PRO A 184 16.46 -19.33 6.44
C PRO A 184 16.90 -17.99 7.05
N LYS A 185 18.20 -17.82 7.34
CA LYS A 185 18.73 -16.57 7.91
C LYS A 185 18.57 -15.41 6.95
N THR A 186 18.65 -15.70 5.66
CA THR A 186 18.42 -14.73 4.59
C THR A 186 16.93 -14.66 4.26
N ALA A 187 16.31 -15.78 3.88
CA ALA A 187 14.99 -15.83 3.28
C ALA A 187 13.86 -15.34 4.21
N LEU A 188 14.00 -15.47 5.54
CA LEU A 188 12.99 -15.03 6.51
C LEU A 188 13.25 -13.64 7.09
N ASN A 189 14.25 -12.91 6.58
CA ASN A 189 14.63 -11.59 7.09
C ASN A 189 14.38 -10.47 6.05
N PRO A 190 13.14 -9.96 5.94
CA PRO A 190 12.79 -8.94 4.95
C PRO A 190 13.52 -7.60 5.13
N ARG A 191 14.17 -7.37 6.28
CA ARG A 191 15.00 -6.17 6.49
C ARG A 191 16.20 -6.12 5.54
N LEU A 192 16.71 -7.30 5.14
CA LEU A 192 17.83 -7.42 4.21
C LEU A 192 17.52 -6.87 2.82
N LEU A 193 16.25 -6.71 2.45
CA LEU A 193 15.89 -6.12 1.16
C LEU A 193 16.56 -4.75 0.96
N PHE A 194 16.46 -3.87 1.96
CA PHE A 194 16.94 -2.50 1.86
C PHE A 194 18.44 -2.39 2.11
N GLU A 195 19.01 -3.27 2.93
CA GLU A 195 20.46 -3.34 3.18
C GLU A 195 21.23 -3.85 1.95
N ALA A 196 20.63 -4.77 1.20
CA ALA A 196 21.22 -5.40 0.03
C ALA A 196 20.55 -4.99 -1.29
N LEU A 197 19.83 -3.85 -1.33
CA LEU A 197 19.03 -3.46 -2.49
C LEU A 197 19.86 -3.39 -3.78
N GLY A 198 21.12 -2.96 -3.67
CA GLY A 198 22.07 -2.88 -4.79
C GLY A 198 22.50 -4.24 -5.37
N ASN A 199 22.28 -5.35 -4.65
CA ASN A 199 22.68 -6.69 -5.10
C ASN A 199 21.67 -7.33 -6.06
N TYR A 200 20.49 -6.75 -6.20
CA TYR A 200 19.44 -7.24 -7.10
C TYR A 200 19.47 -6.47 -8.41
N THR A 201 19.14 -7.11 -9.52
CA THR A 201 18.95 -6.42 -10.81
C THR A 201 17.54 -5.83 -10.88
N ASP A 202 17.31 -4.88 -11.79
CA ASP A 202 15.95 -4.34 -12.01
C ASP A 202 15.00 -5.46 -12.46
N GLN A 203 15.50 -6.42 -13.24
CA GLN A 203 14.74 -7.60 -13.67
C GLN A 203 14.35 -8.50 -12.49
N ASP A 204 15.27 -8.76 -11.54
CA ASP A 204 14.95 -9.56 -10.34
C ASP A 204 13.77 -8.94 -9.55
N LEU A 205 13.82 -7.62 -9.37
CA LEU A 205 12.82 -6.87 -8.63
C LEU A 205 11.49 -6.75 -9.39
N ALA A 206 11.52 -6.60 -10.71
CA ALA A 206 10.34 -6.64 -11.57
C ALA A 206 9.67 -8.02 -11.57
N ASP A 207 10.45 -9.10 -11.68
CA ASP A 207 9.93 -10.47 -11.63
C ASP A 207 9.30 -10.78 -10.28
N ALA A 208 9.95 -10.40 -9.17
CA ALA A 208 9.40 -10.53 -7.82
C ALA A 208 8.05 -9.81 -7.70
N PHE A 209 7.95 -8.61 -8.27
CA PHE A 209 6.68 -7.89 -8.30
C PHE A 209 5.60 -8.60 -9.11
N VAL A 210 5.93 -9.18 -10.26
CA VAL A 210 4.98 -9.95 -11.08
C VAL A 210 4.43 -11.15 -10.30
N TYR A 211 5.27 -11.86 -9.54
CA TYR A 211 4.83 -12.96 -8.69
C TYR A 211 3.94 -12.47 -7.54
N TYR A 212 4.36 -11.42 -6.82
CA TYR A 212 3.54 -10.79 -5.78
C TYR A 212 2.17 -10.36 -6.32
N ASN A 213 2.15 -9.70 -7.47
CA ASN A 213 0.93 -9.14 -8.04
C ASN A 213 -0.05 -10.22 -8.54
N LYS A 214 0.42 -11.42 -8.91
CA LYS A 214 -0.48 -12.54 -9.22
C LYS A 214 -1.33 -12.97 -8.02
N LEU A 215 -0.76 -12.90 -6.81
CA LEU A 215 -1.43 -13.28 -5.57
C LEU A 215 -2.33 -12.17 -5.05
N PHE A 216 -1.82 -10.93 -5.01
CA PHE A 216 -2.49 -9.81 -4.34
C PHE A 216 -3.21 -8.83 -5.28
N ARG A 217 -3.05 -8.97 -6.60
CA ARG A 217 -3.75 -8.22 -7.65
C ARG A 217 -3.75 -6.69 -7.46
N ARG A 218 -2.62 -6.13 -7.01
CA ARG A 218 -2.44 -4.68 -6.79
C ARG A 218 -2.46 -3.83 -8.07
N ALA A 219 -2.17 -4.44 -9.21
CA ALA A 219 -2.32 -3.81 -10.52
C ALA A 219 -2.78 -4.81 -11.58
N THR A 220 -3.50 -4.34 -12.59
CA THR A 220 -3.85 -5.15 -13.77
C THR A 220 -2.64 -5.23 -14.70
N ILE A 221 -1.68 -6.08 -14.33
CA ILE A 221 -0.46 -6.30 -15.13
C ILE A 221 -0.61 -7.64 -15.82
N ASN A 222 -0.81 -7.58 -17.13
CA ASN A 222 -0.66 -8.78 -17.96
C ASN A 222 0.82 -9.16 -17.94
N PRO A 223 1.19 -10.38 -17.52
CA PRO A 223 2.58 -10.80 -17.55
C PRO A 223 3.11 -10.68 -18.98
N PRO A 224 4.39 -10.29 -19.17
CA PRO A 224 4.97 -10.23 -20.50
C PRO A 224 4.80 -11.60 -21.17
N GLN A 225 4.10 -11.62 -22.30
CA GLN A 225 3.97 -12.83 -23.10
C GLN A 225 5.38 -13.28 -23.46
N LYS A 226 5.78 -14.47 -23.00
CA LYS A 226 7.02 -15.11 -23.48
C LYS A 226 6.90 -15.23 -25.00
N LYS A 227 7.57 -14.35 -25.74
CA LYS A 227 7.84 -14.61 -27.15
C LYS A 227 8.75 -15.83 -27.21
N ASN A 228 8.26 -16.85 -27.91
CA ASN A 228 8.88 -18.14 -28.20
C ASN A 228 8.67 -19.23 -27.14
N SER A 229 7.49 -19.83 -27.15
CA SER A 229 7.37 -21.26 -26.84
C SER A 229 7.92 -22.05 -28.03
N PRO A 230 8.87 -22.99 -27.85
CA PRO A 230 9.20 -23.94 -28.90
C PRO A 230 7.96 -24.77 -29.25
N PRO A 231 7.85 -25.33 -30.48
CA PRO A 231 6.70 -26.14 -30.86
C PRO A 231 6.54 -27.27 -29.84
N VAL A 232 5.32 -27.38 -29.31
CA VAL A 232 4.93 -28.43 -28.35
C VAL A 232 5.18 -29.78 -29.01
N LYS A 233 6.22 -30.50 -28.58
CA LYS A 233 6.37 -31.92 -28.94
C LYS A 233 5.18 -32.66 -28.32
N GLU A 234 4.37 -33.28 -29.16
CA GLU A 234 3.27 -34.14 -28.72
C GLU A 234 3.80 -35.18 -27.73
N GLY A 235 3.29 -35.12 -26.49
CA GLY A 235 3.69 -36.04 -25.43
C GLY A 235 3.31 -37.48 -25.77
N LEU A 236 4.16 -38.42 -25.35
CA LEU A 236 4.01 -39.88 -25.53
C LEU A 236 2.62 -40.42 -25.20
N LEU A 237 1.88 -39.77 -24.29
CA LEU A 237 0.53 -40.16 -23.92
C LEU A 237 -0.47 -40.06 -25.09
N LYS A 238 -0.33 -39.10 -26.01
CA LYS A 238 -1.18 -39.02 -27.21
C LYS A 238 -0.93 -40.13 -28.23
N LYS A 239 0.26 -40.76 -28.21
CA LYS A 239 0.57 -41.93 -29.05
C LYS A 239 -0.04 -43.21 -28.50
N ILE A 240 -0.18 -43.33 -27.18
CA ILE A 240 -0.73 -44.52 -26.52
C ILE A 240 -2.27 -44.57 -26.68
N PHE A 241 -2.96 -43.43 -26.60
CA PHE A 241 -4.42 -43.37 -26.72
C PHE A 241 -4.96 -43.33 -28.16
N LYS A 242 -4.11 -43.29 -29.18
CA LYS A 242 -4.50 -43.46 -30.60
C LYS A 242 -4.41 -44.91 -31.09
N GLY A 243 -3.93 -45.84 -30.26
CA GLY A 243 -3.68 -47.24 -30.64
C GLY A 243 -4.84 -48.22 -30.41
N ASN A 244 -5.95 -47.81 -29.78
CA ASN A 244 -7.07 -48.70 -29.46
C ASN A 244 -8.39 -48.23 -30.10
N GLN A 245 -8.38 -48.07 -31.41
CA GLN A 245 -9.59 -48.14 -32.23
C GLN A 245 -9.30 -49.09 -33.40
N GLU A 246 -9.47 -50.38 -33.13
CA GLU A 246 -9.87 -51.38 -34.13
C GLU A 246 -11.30 -51.83 -33.80
#